data_AF-A0A2E0ERA4-F1
#
_entry.id   AF-A0A2E0ERA4-F1
#
_cell.length_a   1.000
_cell.length_b   1.000
_cell.length_c   1.000
_cell.angle_alpha   90.00
_cell.angle_beta   90.00
_cell.angle_gamma   90.00
#
_symmetry.space_group_name_H-M   'P 1'
#
loop_
_entity.id
_entity.type
_entity.pdbx_description
1 polymer ?
#
loop_
_entity_poly.entity_id
_entity_poly.type
_entity_poly.pdbx_seq_one_letter_code
_entity_poly.pdbx_strand_id
1 'polypeptide(L)'
;MWALVKANQVIKIFNGAQAFEHNDIKHPANIFSSWSAEEKAAIGLYPVQTDNSNYKDPTFYKNRSESFQFDATNKVVKKVWKTAEDHEMEDKTVDGVTVEGLKTKKVNEVNNQAYTILKDTDWMAIKASEVSDYSVPDNVSKFRTAVRAKSNDMVTRIKATKDVRVLETLYTYTNTGTESKPVMTRPLGEFPKLEDF
;
A
#
# COMPACT_ATOMS: atom_id res chain seq x y z
N MET A 1 -2.94 -0.88 -23.87
CA MET A 1 -2.33 -2.20 -24.12
C MET A 1 -3.34 -3.06 -24.86
N TRP A 2 -2.88 -3.94 -25.73
CA TRP A 2 -3.72 -4.83 -26.54
C TRP A 2 -3.14 -6.24 -26.51
N ALA A 3 -3.95 -7.22 -26.87
CA ALA A 3 -3.56 -8.62 -26.90
C ALA A 3 -4.07 -9.30 -28.17
N LEU A 4 -3.24 -10.17 -28.73
CA LEU A 4 -3.63 -11.08 -29.79
C LEU A 4 -4.02 -12.43 -29.17
N VAL A 5 -5.18 -12.93 -29.55
CA VAL A 5 -5.75 -14.18 -29.04
C VAL A 5 -6.03 -15.13 -30.21
N LYS A 6 -5.58 -16.37 -30.08
CA LYS A 6 -5.86 -17.46 -31.03
C LYS A 6 -6.31 -18.69 -30.25
N ALA A 7 -7.41 -19.31 -30.66
CA ALA A 7 -8.00 -20.47 -29.98
C ALA A 7 -8.18 -20.24 -28.46
N ASN A 8 -8.73 -19.08 -28.08
CA ASN A 8 -8.93 -18.63 -26.69
C ASN A 8 -7.65 -18.51 -25.84
N GLN A 9 -6.47 -18.56 -26.45
CA GLN A 9 -5.20 -18.35 -25.77
C GLN A 9 -4.59 -17.01 -26.17
N VAL A 10 -4.10 -16.26 -25.19
CA VAL A 10 -3.34 -15.04 -25.43
C VAL A 10 -1.97 -15.42 -25.98
N ILE A 11 -1.69 -15.06 -27.23
CA ILE A 11 -0.44 -15.42 -27.93
C ILE A 11 0.56 -14.26 -28.01
N LYS A 12 0.12 -13.02 -27.84
CA LYS A 12 1.00 -11.84 -27.84
C LYS A 12 0.37 -10.67 -27.07
N ILE A 13 1.20 -9.92 -26.34
CA ILE A 13 0.84 -8.65 -25.70
C ILE A 13 1.52 -7.49 -26.43
N PHE A 14 0.77 -6.41 -26.63
CA PHE A 14 1.22 -5.18 -27.24
C PHE A 14 1.11 -4.03 -26.23
N ASN A 15 2.26 -3.51 -25.78
CA ASN A 15 2.31 -2.35 -24.87
C ASN A 15 1.88 -1.03 -25.56
N GLY A 16 1.92 -0.99 -26.88
CA GLY A 16 1.44 0.11 -27.72
C GLY A 16 1.08 -0.38 -29.11
N ALA A 17 0.46 0.49 -29.92
CA ALA A 17 0.14 0.21 -31.31
C ALA A 17 1.43 -0.11 -32.10
N GLN A 18 1.45 -1.25 -32.79
CA GLN A 18 2.58 -1.69 -33.59
C GLN A 18 2.09 -2.58 -34.72
N ALA A 19 2.79 -2.58 -35.85
CA ALA A 19 2.47 -3.50 -36.93
C ALA A 19 2.73 -4.95 -36.47
N PHE A 20 1.91 -5.88 -36.95
CA PHE A 20 2.07 -7.30 -36.65
C PHE A 20 1.55 -8.17 -37.80
N GLU A 21 1.97 -9.43 -37.82
CA GLU A 21 1.46 -10.42 -38.76
C GLU A 21 0.62 -11.44 -37.99
N HIS A 22 -0.53 -11.81 -38.55
CA HIS A 22 -1.40 -12.83 -37.99
C HIS A 22 -2.09 -13.61 -39.11
N ASN A 23 -2.00 -14.94 -39.08
CA ASN A 23 -2.53 -15.83 -40.12
C ASN A 23 -2.11 -15.38 -41.55
N ASP A 24 -0.82 -15.12 -41.73
CA ASP A 24 -0.19 -14.69 -42.99
C ASP A 24 -0.65 -13.32 -43.54
N ILE A 25 -1.40 -12.56 -42.74
CA ILE A 25 -1.84 -11.19 -43.07
C ILE A 25 -1.06 -10.19 -42.22
N LYS A 26 -0.49 -9.17 -42.88
CA LYS A 26 0.20 -8.06 -42.23
C LYS A 26 -0.77 -6.95 -41.88
N HIS A 27 -0.86 -6.63 -40.59
CA HIS A 27 -1.70 -5.57 -40.06
C HIS A 27 -0.85 -4.34 -39.69
N PRO A 28 -1.15 -3.15 -40.22
CA PRO A 28 -0.47 -1.92 -39.86
C PRO A 28 -0.84 -1.44 -38.45
N ALA A 29 0.02 -0.65 -37.81
CA ALA A 29 -0.21 -0.17 -36.43
C ALA A 29 -1.45 0.72 -36.27
N ASN A 30 -1.91 1.39 -37.33
CA ASN A 30 -3.07 2.28 -37.29
C ASN A 30 -4.38 1.54 -36.96
N ILE A 31 -4.48 0.23 -37.23
CA ILE A 31 -5.71 -0.53 -36.99
C ILE A 31 -6.15 -0.49 -35.53
N PHE A 32 -5.21 -0.34 -34.59
CA PHE A 32 -5.48 -0.28 -33.16
C PHE A 32 -6.40 0.89 -32.79
N SER A 33 -6.36 1.98 -33.54
CA SER A 33 -7.22 3.15 -33.37
C SER A 33 -8.30 3.28 -34.44
N SER A 34 -8.03 2.88 -35.69
CA SER A 34 -8.93 3.16 -36.81
C SER A 34 -10.04 2.14 -37.02
N TRP A 35 -9.85 0.88 -36.60
CA TRP A 35 -10.86 -0.16 -36.74
C TRP A 35 -11.87 -0.16 -35.59
N SER A 36 -13.06 -0.68 -35.84
CA SER A 36 -14.08 -0.94 -34.82
C SER A 36 -13.64 -2.06 -33.87
N ALA A 37 -14.36 -2.24 -32.75
CA ALA A 37 -14.08 -3.33 -31.82
C ALA A 37 -14.34 -4.70 -32.46
N GLU A 38 -15.37 -4.81 -33.29
CA GLU A 38 -15.77 -6.01 -34.01
C GLU A 38 -14.75 -6.41 -35.07
N GLU A 39 -14.25 -5.45 -35.85
CA GLU A 39 -13.20 -5.66 -36.85
C GLU A 39 -11.90 -6.19 -36.20
N LYS A 40 -11.51 -5.61 -35.07
CA LYS A 40 -10.34 -6.08 -34.29
C LYS A 40 -10.59 -7.47 -33.72
N ALA A 41 -11.77 -7.71 -33.16
CA ALA A 41 -12.15 -9.00 -32.59
C ALA A 41 -12.17 -10.11 -33.64
N ALA A 42 -12.55 -9.81 -34.88
CA ALA A 42 -12.56 -10.77 -35.99
C ALA A 42 -11.16 -11.31 -36.33
N ILE A 43 -10.11 -10.51 -36.09
CA ILE A 43 -8.71 -10.94 -36.25
C ILE A 43 -8.06 -11.36 -34.92
N GLY A 44 -8.84 -11.50 -33.85
CA GLY A 44 -8.36 -11.90 -32.53
C GLY A 44 -7.62 -10.80 -31.75
N LEU A 45 -7.75 -9.53 -32.15
CA LEU A 45 -7.14 -8.39 -31.46
C LEU A 45 -8.12 -7.82 -30.43
N TYR A 46 -7.75 -7.88 -29.15
CA TYR A 46 -8.61 -7.46 -28.03
C TYR A 46 -7.92 -6.42 -27.14
N PRO A 47 -8.68 -5.47 -26.57
CA PRO A 47 -8.12 -4.53 -25.61
C PRO A 47 -7.78 -5.27 -24.31
N VAL A 48 -6.69 -4.84 -23.67
CA VAL A 48 -6.31 -5.34 -22.35
C VAL A 48 -6.87 -4.42 -21.28
N GLN A 49 -7.61 -4.99 -20.33
CA GLN A 49 -8.10 -4.31 -19.14
C GLN A 49 -7.31 -4.78 -17.93
N THR A 50 -6.82 -3.83 -17.12
CA THR A 50 -6.10 -4.16 -15.89
C THR A 50 -7.10 -4.40 -14.78
N ASP A 51 -6.97 -5.54 -14.12
CA ASP A 51 -7.74 -5.94 -12.95
C ASP A 51 -6.81 -5.99 -11.74
N ASN A 52 -6.95 -5.00 -10.87
CA ASN A 52 -6.16 -4.85 -9.65
C ASN A 52 -6.84 -5.48 -8.43
N SER A 53 -7.90 -6.29 -8.60
CA SER A 53 -8.60 -6.93 -7.47
C SER A 53 -7.70 -7.79 -6.57
N ASN A 54 -6.65 -8.39 -7.13
CA ASN A 54 -5.64 -9.15 -6.39
C ASN A 54 -4.39 -8.34 -6.01
N TYR A 55 -4.29 -7.08 -6.45
CA TYR A 55 -3.20 -6.20 -6.07
C TYR A 55 -3.45 -5.68 -4.66
N LYS A 56 -2.45 -5.80 -3.79
CA LYS A 56 -2.53 -5.35 -2.39
C LYS A 56 -1.43 -4.35 -2.05
N ASP A 57 -1.55 -3.67 -0.92
CA ASP A 57 -0.54 -2.71 -0.46
C ASP A 57 0.84 -3.40 -0.29
N PRO A 58 1.87 -2.98 -1.04
CA PRO A 58 3.20 -3.60 -1.00
C PRO A 58 3.90 -3.48 0.37
N THR A 59 3.43 -2.58 1.24
CA THR A 59 3.86 -2.46 2.64
C THR A 59 3.56 -3.73 3.42
N PHE A 60 2.42 -4.37 3.15
CA PHE A 60 1.90 -5.53 3.88
C PHE A 60 2.03 -6.85 3.11
N TYR A 61 2.05 -6.78 1.77
CA TYR A 61 2.03 -7.96 0.92
C TYR A 61 3.11 -7.95 -0.17
N LYS A 62 3.52 -9.14 -0.59
CA LYS A 62 4.34 -9.42 -1.77
C LYS A 62 3.41 -9.67 -2.97
N ASN A 63 3.19 -8.65 -3.78
CA ASN A 63 2.46 -8.80 -5.04
C ASN A 63 3.21 -9.73 -6.00
N ARG A 64 2.49 -10.64 -6.66
CA ARG A 64 3.05 -11.66 -7.56
C ARG A 64 3.00 -11.21 -9.03
N SER A 65 3.55 -12.01 -9.93
CA SER A 65 3.53 -11.72 -11.38
C SER A 65 2.09 -11.55 -11.90
N GLU A 66 1.93 -10.71 -12.90
CA GLU A 66 0.67 -10.55 -13.64
C GLU A 66 0.44 -11.75 -14.58
N SER A 67 -0.82 -12.09 -14.84
CA SER A 67 -1.24 -13.05 -15.87
C SER A 67 -2.24 -12.40 -16.82
N PHE A 68 -2.33 -12.93 -18.04
CA PHE A 68 -3.27 -12.48 -19.06
C PHE A 68 -4.26 -13.58 -19.37
N GLN A 69 -5.55 -13.31 -19.19
CA GLN A 69 -6.62 -14.27 -19.45
C GLN A 69 -7.63 -13.65 -20.40
N PHE A 70 -7.97 -14.37 -21.46
CA PHE A 70 -9.01 -13.93 -22.39
C PHE A 70 -10.41 -14.16 -21.79
N ASP A 71 -11.20 -13.10 -21.76
CA ASP A 71 -12.61 -13.12 -21.38
C ASP A 71 -13.45 -13.12 -22.66
N ALA A 72 -13.88 -14.31 -23.08
CA ALA A 72 -14.60 -14.50 -24.34
C ALA A 72 -16.01 -13.87 -24.32
N THR A 73 -16.58 -13.66 -23.13
CA THR A 73 -17.90 -13.04 -22.94
C THR A 73 -17.79 -11.54 -23.17
N ASN A 74 -16.83 -10.89 -22.51
CA ASN A 74 -16.65 -9.45 -22.58
C ASN A 74 -15.77 -8.99 -23.76
N LYS A 75 -15.18 -9.93 -24.51
CA LYS A 75 -14.26 -9.67 -25.64
C LYS A 75 -13.09 -8.77 -25.23
N VAL A 76 -12.49 -9.07 -24.08
CA VAL A 76 -11.31 -8.37 -23.56
C VAL A 76 -10.28 -9.37 -23.06
N VAL A 77 -9.03 -8.93 -22.90
CA VAL A 77 -8.04 -9.67 -22.14
C VAL A 77 -7.87 -9.01 -20.77
N LYS A 78 -8.10 -9.77 -19.71
CA LYS A 78 -7.88 -9.33 -18.34
C LYS A 78 -6.42 -9.53 -17.99
N LYS A 79 -5.76 -8.45 -17.60
CA LYS A 79 -4.45 -8.46 -16.97
C LYS A 79 -4.67 -8.48 -15.46
N VAL A 80 -4.50 -9.65 -14.85
CA VAL A 80 -4.83 -9.90 -13.44
C VAL A 80 -3.54 -10.15 -12.67
N TRP A 81 -3.44 -9.58 -11.47
CA TRP A 81 -2.38 -9.96 -10.54
C TRP A 81 -2.62 -11.37 -10.01
N LYS A 82 -1.58 -12.21 -9.94
CA LYS A 82 -1.67 -13.43 -9.14
C LYS A 82 -1.89 -13.08 -7.67
N THR A 83 -2.48 -14.00 -6.92
CA THR A 83 -2.71 -13.84 -5.48
C THR A 83 -1.44 -13.39 -4.77
N ALA A 84 -1.51 -12.24 -4.11
CA ALA A 84 -0.44 -11.70 -3.30
C ALA A 84 -0.18 -12.60 -2.08
N GLU A 85 1.07 -12.62 -1.62
CA GLU A 85 1.47 -13.30 -0.41
C GLU A 85 1.70 -12.31 0.72
N ASP A 86 1.51 -12.76 1.95
CA ASP A 86 1.75 -11.98 3.14
C ASP A 86 3.26 -11.75 3.33
N HIS A 87 3.66 -10.55 3.77
CA HIS A 87 5.00 -10.39 4.36
C HIS A 87 5.06 -11.11 5.71
N GLU A 88 6.28 -11.46 6.12
CA GLU A 88 6.52 -12.12 7.40
C GLU A 88 6.11 -11.19 8.55
N MET A 89 5.31 -11.71 9.48
CA MET A 89 4.81 -10.93 10.62
C MET A 89 5.87 -10.73 11.71
N GLU A 90 6.65 -11.79 11.97
CA GLU A 90 7.67 -11.84 13.00
C GLU A 90 9.07 -11.80 12.37
N ASP A 91 10.07 -11.44 13.17
CA ASP A 91 11.46 -11.40 12.73
C ASP A 91 11.96 -12.81 12.40
N LYS A 92 12.81 -12.91 11.37
CA LYS A 92 13.39 -14.18 10.95
C LYS A 92 14.89 -14.07 10.87
N THR A 93 15.60 -15.00 11.52
CA THR A 93 17.06 -15.12 11.42
C THR A 93 17.40 -16.26 10.48
N VAL A 94 18.21 -15.98 9.46
CA VAL A 94 18.75 -16.98 8.52
C VAL A 94 20.25 -16.74 8.40
N ASP A 95 21.05 -17.78 8.62
CA ASP A 95 22.52 -17.71 8.54
C ASP A 95 23.15 -16.58 9.37
N GLY A 96 22.58 -16.32 10.56
CA GLY A 96 23.04 -15.26 11.47
C GLY A 96 22.59 -13.84 11.12
N VAL A 97 21.83 -13.67 10.03
CA VAL A 97 21.25 -12.37 9.64
C VAL A 97 19.77 -12.32 10.00
N THR A 98 19.41 -11.37 10.86
CA THR A 98 18.01 -11.12 11.24
C THR A 98 17.36 -10.14 10.27
N VAL A 99 16.26 -10.57 9.65
CA VAL A 99 15.39 -9.72 8.84
C VAL A 99 14.14 -9.40 9.67
N GLU A 100 13.87 -8.11 9.85
CA GLU A 100 12.70 -7.66 10.61
C GLU A 100 11.38 -8.01 9.89
N GLY A 101 10.46 -8.57 10.66
CA GLY A 101 9.07 -8.78 10.29
C GLY A 101 8.26 -7.49 10.39
N LEU A 102 7.00 -7.57 9.95
CA LEU A 102 6.09 -6.41 9.93
C LEU A 102 5.86 -5.82 11.33
N LYS A 103 5.75 -6.64 12.38
CA LYS A 103 5.52 -6.12 13.74
C LYS A 103 6.67 -5.25 14.21
N THR A 104 7.90 -5.72 14.08
CA THR A 104 9.10 -4.97 14.49
C THR A 104 9.23 -3.69 13.68
N LYS A 105 9.10 -3.76 12.34
CA LYS A 105 9.12 -2.57 11.47
C LYS A 105 8.09 -1.52 11.88
N LYS A 106 6.85 -1.95 12.15
CA LYS A 106 5.75 -1.06 12.54
C LYS A 106 5.90 -0.51 13.96
N VAL A 107 6.44 -1.27 14.89
CA VAL A 107 6.82 -0.77 16.23
C VAL A 107 7.93 0.27 16.13
N ASN A 108 8.95 0.03 15.32
CA ASN A 108 10.04 0.98 15.07
C ASN A 108 9.51 2.29 14.43
N GLU A 109 8.58 2.17 13.48
CA GLU A 109 7.91 3.33 12.88
C GLU A 109 7.18 4.19 13.93
N VAL A 110 6.36 3.57 14.79
CA VAL A 110 5.64 4.27 15.87
C VAL A 110 6.60 4.92 16.87
N ASN A 111 7.65 4.20 17.28
CA ASN A 111 8.65 4.75 18.20
C ASN A 111 9.40 5.94 17.59
N ASN A 112 9.75 5.87 16.30
CA ASN A 112 10.38 6.98 15.58
C ASN A 112 9.45 8.19 15.42
N GLN A 113 8.15 7.96 15.23
CA GLN A 113 7.14 9.03 15.22
C GLN A 113 7.08 9.71 16.59
N ALA A 114 6.96 8.94 17.67
CA ALA A 114 6.96 9.49 19.03
C ALA A 114 8.26 10.27 19.34
N TYR A 115 9.42 9.74 18.98
CA TYR A 115 10.71 10.43 19.11
C TYR A 115 10.70 11.77 18.35
N THR A 116 10.28 11.75 17.08
CA THR A 116 10.25 12.95 16.23
C THR A 116 9.34 14.03 16.79
N ILE A 117 8.23 13.65 17.42
CA ILE A 117 7.28 14.57 18.06
C ILE A 117 7.85 15.14 19.37
N LEU A 118 8.56 14.33 20.16
CA LEU A 118 9.07 14.74 21.46
C LEU A 118 10.34 15.59 21.38
N LYS A 119 11.17 15.39 20.35
CA LYS A 119 12.52 15.99 20.25
C LYS A 119 12.54 17.51 20.41
N ASP A 120 11.54 18.21 19.89
CA ASP A 120 11.49 19.69 19.90
C ASP A 120 11.29 20.26 21.32
N THR A 121 10.85 19.41 22.26
CA THR A 121 10.63 19.76 23.67
C THR A 121 11.60 19.05 24.62
N ASP A 122 12.55 18.25 24.11
CA ASP A 122 13.49 17.50 24.96
C ASP A 122 14.43 18.41 25.75
N TRP A 123 14.83 19.54 25.17
CA TRP A 123 15.68 20.53 25.85
C TRP A 123 15.03 21.06 27.14
N MET A 124 13.70 21.16 27.19
CA MET A 124 12.98 21.60 28.40
C MET A 124 13.11 20.56 29.51
N ALA A 125 12.99 19.27 29.17
CA ALA A 125 13.17 18.20 30.13
C ALA A 125 14.62 18.13 30.66
N ILE A 126 15.60 18.32 29.77
CA ILE A 126 17.02 18.39 30.14
C ILE A 126 17.26 19.59 31.06
N LYS A 127 16.80 20.78 30.67
CA LYS A 127 16.96 21.99 31.48
C LYS A 127 16.34 21.84 32.87
N ALA A 128 15.17 21.23 32.99
CA ALA A 128 14.53 20.97 34.28
C ALA A 128 15.32 20.00 35.17
N SER A 129 16.18 19.16 34.60
CA SER A 129 17.10 18.30 35.37
C SER A 129 18.39 19.01 35.80
N GLU A 130 18.77 20.11 35.13
CA GLU A 130 20.03 20.82 35.35
C GLU A 130 19.86 22.14 36.12
N VAL A 131 18.67 22.75 36.09
CA VAL A 131 18.38 24.07 36.68
C VAL A 131 17.26 23.95 37.69
N SER A 132 17.56 24.12 38.98
CA SER A 132 16.62 23.92 40.10
C SER A 132 15.33 24.73 40.01
N ASP A 133 15.41 25.94 39.46
CA ASP A 133 14.30 26.90 39.44
C ASP A 133 13.51 26.86 38.11
N TYR A 134 13.84 25.91 37.23
CA TYR A 134 13.13 25.71 35.98
C TYR A 134 12.26 24.46 36.05
N SER A 135 10.97 24.62 35.73
CA SER A 135 10.04 23.52 35.50
C SER A 135 9.60 23.51 34.04
N VAL A 136 9.34 22.31 33.51
CA VAL A 136 8.73 22.15 32.18
C VAL A 136 7.33 22.76 32.22
N PRO A 137 6.92 23.57 31.22
CA PRO A 137 5.56 24.09 31.13
C PRO A 137 4.50 22.98 31.23
N ASP A 138 3.41 23.23 31.94
CA ASP A 138 2.39 22.22 32.25
C ASP A 138 1.79 21.58 30.98
N ASN A 139 1.47 22.40 29.97
CA ASN A 139 0.97 21.92 28.68
C ASN A 139 1.99 21.00 27.97
N VAL A 140 3.28 21.37 27.96
CA VAL A 140 4.36 20.54 27.40
C VAL A 140 4.51 19.23 28.18
N SER A 141 4.42 19.27 29.52
CA SER A 141 4.49 18.08 30.36
C SER A 141 3.35 17.11 30.07
N LYS A 142 2.11 17.62 29.98
CA LYS A 142 0.91 16.83 29.63
C LYS A 142 1.01 16.26 28.21
N PHE A 143 1.41 17.08 27.24
CA PHE A 143 1.63 16.67 25.86
C PHE A 143 2.64 15.52 25.76
N ARG A 144 3.82 15.67 26.35
CA ARG A 144 4.88 14.63 26.34
C ARG A 144 4.39 13.33 26.98
N THR A 145 3.61 13.41 28.05
CA THR A 145 2.99 12.25 28.70
C THR A 145 1.98 11.57 27.78
N ALA A 146 1.11 12.34 27.12
CA ALA A 146 0.11 11.83 26.18
C ALA A 146 0.76 11.16 24.96
N VAL A 147 1.83 11.73 24.38
CA VAL A 147 2.57 11.12 23.26
C VAL A 147 3.12 9.75 23.65
N ARG A 148 3.75 9.63 24.83
CA ARG A 148 4.30 8.34 25.30
C ARG A 148 3.20 7.31 25.57
N ALA A 149 2.12 7.72 26.23
CA ALA A 149 0.97 6.85 26.46
C ALA A 149 0.39 6.35 25.14
N LYS A 150 0.26 7.23 24.14
CA LYS A 150 -0.26 6.87 22.83
C LYS A 150 0.69 5.95 22.05
N SER A 151 2.00 6.21 22.09
CA SER A 151 3.01 5.32 21.52
C SER A 151 2.92 3.91 22.10
N ASN A 152 2.81 3.79 23.43
CA ASN A 152 2.71 2.50 24.12
C ASN A 152 1.42 1.74 23.76
N ASP A 153 0.28 2.44 23.66
CA ASP A 153 -0.98 1.88 23.18
C ASP A 153 -0.83 1.33 21.74
N MET A 154 -0.31 2.15 20.83
CA MET A 154 -0.09 1.74 19.43
C MET A 154 0.83 0.51 19.33
N VAL A 155 1.96 0.51 20.04
CA VAL A 155 2.90 -0.63 20.09
C VAL A 155 2.22 -1.88 20.61
N THR A 156 1.43 -1.77 21.69
CA THR A 156 0.69 -2.90 22.27
C THR A 156 -0.26 -3.52 21.26
N ARG A 157 -1.00 -2.67 20.54
CA ARG A 157 -1.97 -3.10 19.53
C ARG A 157 -1.32 -3.77 18.33
N ILE A 158 -0.19 -3.23 17.84
CA ILE A 158 0.60 -3.84 16.77
C ILE A 158 1.09 -5.23 17.19
N LYS A 159 1.66 -5.35 18.39
CA LYS A 159 2.17 -6.63 18.92
C LYS A 159 1.06 -7.69 19.06
N ALA A 160 -0.16 -7.26 19.38
CA ALA A 160 -1.32 -8.13 19.56
C ALA A 160 -1.91 -8.69 18.25
N THR A 161 -1.56 -8.12 17.09
CA THR A 161 -2.07 -8.58 15.78
C THR A 161 -1.68 -10.03 15.48
N LYS A 162 -2.58 -10.77 14.81
CA LYS A 162 -2.44 -12.20 14.54
C LYS A 162 -2.09 -12.53 13.09
N ASP A 163 -2.44 -11.65 12.16
CA ASP A 163 -2.18 -11.80 10.74
C ASP A 163 -1.97 -10.42 10.08
N VAL A 164 -1.51 -10.46 8.83
CA VAL A 164 -1.19 -9.26 8.04
C VAL A 164 -2.43 -8.39 7.81
N ARG A 165 -3.60 -9.00 7.59
CA ARG A 165 -4.86 -8.27 7.32
C ARG A 165 -5.30 -7.46 8.53
N VAL A 166 -5.21 -8.03 9.73
CA VAL A 166 -5.52 -7.32 10.99
C VAL A 166 -4.54 -6.18 11.20
N LEU A 167 -3.25 -6.39 10.91
CA LEU A 167 -2.24 -5.33 11.00
C LEU A 167 -2.50 -4.20 10.00
N GLU A 168 -2.73 -4.52 8.72
CA GLU A 168 -3.10 -3.54 7.69
C GLU A 168 -4.31 -2.71 8.12
N THR A 169 -5.34 -3.36 8.66
CA THR A 169 -6.56 -2.68 9.14
C THR A 169 -6.26 -1.62 10.19
N LEU A 170 -5.24 -1.80 11.04
CA LEU A 170 -4.84 -0.77 12.01
C LEU A 170 -4.35 0.51 11.32
N TYR A 171 -3.73 0.40 10.15
CA TYR A 171 -3.11 1.49 9.40
C TYR A 171 -4.01 2.11 8.34
N THR A 172 -5.08 1.43 7.94
CA THR A 172 -6.02 1.94 6.93
C THR A 172 -6.84 3.11 7.47
N TYR A 173 -6.74 4.25 6.81
CA TYR A 173 -7.56 5.41 7.11
C TYR A 173 -8.96 5.28 6.53
N THR A 174 -9.96 5.69 7.32
CA THR A 174 -11.35 5.86 6.91
C THR A 174 -11.79 7.29 7.16
N ASN A 175 -12.67 7.80 6.29
CA ASN A 175 -13.31 9.08 6.51
C ASN A 175 -14.46 8.91 7.50
N THR A 176 -14.32 9.49 8.69
CA THR A 176 -15.37 9.54 9.72
C THR A 176 -16.14 10.87 9.72
N GLY A 177 -15.80 11.79 8.81
CA GLY A 177 -16.49 13.04 8.58
C GLY A 177 -17.47 12.97 7.40
N THR A 178 -17.80 14.12 6.83
CA THR A 178 -18.59 14.20 5.59
C THR A 178 -17.66 14.30 4.37
N GLU A 179 -18.18 14.10 3.16
CA GLU A 179 -17.39 14.33 1.94
C GLU A 179 -16.92 15.79 1.82
N SER A 180 -17.74 16.74 2.26
CA SER A 180 -17.41 18.17 2.27
C SER A 180 -16.46 18.60 3.39
N LYS A 181 -16.32 17.77 4.44
CA LYS A 181 -15.45 18.00 5.60
C LYS A 181 -14.86 16.66 6.06
N PRO A 182 -13.92 16.09 5.30
CA PRO A 182 -13.39 14.78 5.62
C PRO A 182 -12.60 14.83 6.92
N VAL A 183 -12.78 13.80 7.74
CA VAL A 183 -11.98 13.56 8.95
C VAL A 183 -11.38 12.17 8.79
N MET A 184 -10.11 12.12 8.44
CA MET A 184 -9.42 10.86 8.22
C MET A 184 -8.89 10.33 9.55
N THR A 185 -9.35 9.15 9.95
CA THR A 185 -8.85 8.45 11.14
C THR A 185 -8.49 7.02 10.79
N ARG A 186 -7.57 6.41 11.52
CA ARG A 186 -7.26 4.98 11.41
C ARG A 186 -7.50 4.29 12.74
N PRO A 187 -7.79 2.98 12.75
CA PRO A 187 -8.03 2.27 14.00
C PRO A 187 -6.86 2.40 14.97
N LEU A 188 -5.59 2.37 14.53
CA LEU A 188 -4.41 2.55 15.40
C LEU A 188 -4.45 3.87 16.21
N GLY A 189 -5.17 4.87 15.70
CA GLY A 189 -5.29 6.21 16.25
C GLY A 189 -4.18 7.15 15.76
N GLU A 190 -4.23 8.38 16.26
CA GLU A 190 -3.29 9.45 15.93
C GLU A 190 -2.51 9.89 17.16
N PHE A 191 -1.30 10.40 16.94
CA PHE A 191 -0.54 11.07 17.98
C PHE A 191 -1.19 12.43 18.31
N PRO A 192 -1.17 12.85 19.59
CA PRO A 192 -1.63 14.17 19.97
C PRO A 192 -0.74 15.27 19.37
N LYS A 193 -1.26 16.50 19.28
CA LYS A 193 -0.48 17.68 18.91
C LYS A 193 -0.30 18.60 20.11
N LEU A 194 0.78 19.38 20.11
CA LEU A 194 1.07 20.27 21.23
C LEU A 194 0.01 21.36 21.38
N GLU A 195 -0.56 21.85 20.27
CA GLU A 195 -1.64 22.84 20.29
C GLU A 195 -2.94 22.37 20.99
N ASP A 196 -3.08 21.07 21.25
CA ASP A 196 -4.24 20.49 21.93
C ASP A 196 -4.15 20.56 23.47
N PHE A 197 -3.07 21.11 24.04
CA PHE A 197 -2.77 21.17 25.49
C PHE A 197 -2.54 22.59 26.01
#